data_AF-A0A0D0MF26-F1
#
_entry.id   AF-A0A0D0MF26-F1
#
_cell.length_a   1.000
_cell.length_b   1.000
_cell.length_c   1.000
_cell.angle_alpha   90.00
_cell.angle_beta   90.00
_cell.angle_gamma   90.00
#
_symmetry.space_group_name_H-M   'P 1'
#
loop_
_entity.id
_entity.type
_entity.pdbx_description
1 polymer ?
#
loop_
_entity_poly.entity_id
_entity_poly.type
_entity_poly.pdbx_seq_one_letter_code
_entity_poly.pdbx_strand_id
1 'polypeptide(L)'
;MATPLASSILQLLFGVDIGTSDETAGNRFAIEGLAWGPEKDGAASIRIDRLEATSLQLTSGELTLEIGRVAVRGLVAQIRNEAGAPQLAGVEAPEAEFSGLKLHGPLRVPPQLHEAWNTAPAAEALASQASADETSLAPLGTAHGTIRGQITDAHLLFDADVTVPVRGGQIDFNDATVEHIGPDSRMGVSRLGIYVDAPNGRSYVYQFASAPLAGVTFERRGALLSRWVSERGKLQLQEFAESMLRRGRGQGHEGLTEQARQLLGRTSLSGDLQLGDGRFVLPGLRGQLEGRDDGRNRIGLHSEAVGRGVTTEIDSLSVRDAATAAKNAHLRCDTLQAKLRLQLVSEDAGMRFVLDLESGTAAGLRFDRSAPAAQ
;
A
#
# COMPACT_ATOMS: atom_id res chain seq x y z
N MET A 1 -20.62 -30.46 6.41
CA MET A 1 -20.07 -31.30 5.32
C MET A 1 -19.95 -30.56 3.96
N ALA A 2 -20.03 -29.22 3.91
CA ALA A 2 -19.91 -28.46 2.65
C ALA A 2 -18.46 -28.07 2.26
N THR A 3 -17.52 -28.21 3.20
CA THR A 3 -16.11 -27.84 3.08
C THR A 3 -15.34 -28.54 1.96
N PRO A 4 -15.50 -29.86 1.70
CA PRO A 4 -14.73 -30.54 0.66
C PRO A 4 -15.10 -30.04 -0.74
N LEU A 5 -16.40 -29.86 -1.01
CA LEU A 5 -16.91 -29.43 -2.32
C LEU A 5 -16.56 -27.96 -2.60
N ALA A 6 -16.75 -27.08 -1.62
CA ALA A 6 -16.38 -25.66 -1.74
C ALA A 6 -14.86 -25.52 -1.95
N SER A 7 -14.05 -26.28 -1.20
CA SER A 7 -12.59 -26.28 -1.35
C SER A 7 -12.17 -26.80 -2.72
N SER A 8 -12.75 -27.90 -3.21
CA SER A 8 -12.44 -28.39 -4.57
C SER A 8 -12.84 -27.40 -5.66
N ILE A 9 -13.93 -26.65 -5.51
CA ILE A 9 -14.36 -25.64 -6.48
C ILE A 9 -13.43 -24.42 -6.47
N LEU A 10 -13.04 -23.90 -5.30
CA LEU A 10 -12.10 -22.76 -5.26
C LEU A 10 -10.68 -23.16 -5.64
N GLN A 11 -10.26 -24.37 -5.31
CA GLN A 11 -8.97 -24.89 -5.76
C GLN A 11 -8.94 -25.09 -7.28
N LEU A 12 -10.04 -25.60 -7.87
CA LEU A 12 -10.15 -25.83 -9.31
C LEU A 12 -10.37 -24.52 -10.10
N LEU A 13 -11.08 -23.55 -9.54
CA LEU A 13 -11.35 -22.26 -10.20
C LEU A 13 -10.24 -21.23 -9.99
N PHE A 14 -9.57 -21.24 -8.83
CA PHE A 14 -8.66 -20.16 -8.42
C PHE A 14 -7.30 -20.63 -7.89
N GLY A 15 -7.08 -21.94 -7.71
CA GLY A 15 -5.83 -22.45 -7.10
C GLY A 15 -5.68 -22.04 -5.64
N VAL A 16 -6.79 -21.91 -4.91
CA VAL A 16 -6.86 -21.48 -3.52
C VAL A 16 -7.34 -22.63 -2.64
N ASP A 17 -6.64 -22.88 -1.54
CA ASP A 17 -7.08 -23.83 -0.52
C ASP A 17 -7.99 -23.12 0.49
N ILE A 18 -9.08 -23.78 0.90
CA ILE A 18 -10.03 -23.24 1.89
C ILE A 18 -9.83 -23.93 3.24
N GLY A 19 -9.44 -23.15 4.23
CA GLY A 19 -9.44 -23.51 5.65
C GLY A 19 -10.57 -22.85 6.43
N THR A 20 -10.52 -23.00 7.75
CA THR A 20 -11.36 -22.28 8.72
C THR A 20 -10.53 -21.20 9.40
N SER A 21 -11.02 -19.96 9.47
CA SER A 21 -10.27 -18.89 10.16
C SER A 21 -10.33 -18.98 11.69
N ASP A 22 -11.23 -19.81 12.21
CA ASP A 22 -11.41 -20.07 13.63
C ASP A 22 -11.62 -21.58 13.83
N GLU A 23 -10.72 -22.24 14.57
CA GLU A 23 -10.79 -23.69 14.84
C GLU A 23 -12.07 -24.07 15.62
N THR A 24 -12.69 -23.10 16.31
CA THR A 24 -13.92 -23.29 17.07
C THR A 24 -15.19 -22.96 16.29
N ALA A 25 -15.07 -22.19 15.19
CA ALA A 25 -16.17 -21.82 14.31
C ALA A 25 -15.92 -22.32 12.88
N GLY A 26 -16.46 -23.49 12.55
CA GLY A 26 -16.40 -24.01 11.18
C GLY A 26 -17.05 -23.08 10.15
N ASN A 27 -16.54 -23.11 8.92
CA ASN A 27 -17.03 -22.30 7.79
C ASN A 27 -18.56 -22.35 7.68
N ARG A 28 -19.20 -21.17 7.64
CA ARG A 28 -20.64 -21.06 7.42
C ARG A 28 -20.91 -20.32 6.12
N PHE A 29 -21.84 -20.87 5.35
CA PHE A 29 -22.33 -20.28 4.12
C PHE A 29 -23.86 -20.28 4.17
N ALA A 30 -24.46 -19.13 3.91
CA ALA A 30 -25.90 -18.98 3.69
C ALA A 30 -26.13 -18.44 2.28
N ILE A 31 -27.02 -19.09 1.54
CA ILE A 31 -27.36 -18.75 0.17
C ILE A 31 -28.88 -18.66 0.09
N GLU A 32 -29.38 -17.53 -0.39
CA GLU A 32 -30.81 -17.29 -0.62
C GLU A 32 -31.03 -16.92 -2.08
N GLY A 33 -32.15 -17.39 -2.65
CA GLY A 33 -32.53 -17.02 -4.03
C GLY A 33 -31.64 -17.61 -5.12
N LEU A 34 -31.06 -18.81 -4.91
CA LEU A 34 -30.23 -19.46 -5.93
C LEU A 34 -31.07 -19.83 -7.16
N ALA A 35 -30.70 -19.26 -8.31
CA ALA A 35 -31.24 -19.61 -9.61
C ALA A 35 -30.11 -19.94 -10.59
N TRP A 36 -30.32 -20.98 -11.40
CA TRP A 36 -29.40 -21.39 -12.46
C TRP A 36 -30.15 -21.39 -13.79
N GLY A 37 -29.53 -20.86 -14.84
CA GLY A 37 -30.12 -20.92 -16.17
C GLY A 37 -29.09 -20.76 -17.29
N PRO A 38 -29.30 -21.42 -18.44
CA PRO A 38 -28.47 -21.22 -19.62
C PRO A 38 -28.64 -19.80 -20.18
N GLU A 39 -27.56 -19.23 -20.72
CA GLU A 39 -27.56 -17.99 -21.48
C GLU A 39 -27.53 -18.28 -23.00
N LYS A 40 -27.84 -17.24 -23.79
CA LYS A 40 -27.96 -17.34 -25.26
C LYS A 40 -26.67 -17.75 -25.97
N ASP A 41 -25.52 -17.54 -25.32
CA ASP A 41 -24.19 -17.76 -25.90
C ASP A 41 -23.56 -19.10 -25.48
N GLY A 42 -24.34 -20.03 -24.92
CA GLY A 42 -23.84 -21.31 -24.41
C GLY A 42 -23.12 -21.23 -23.06
N ALA A 43 -23.05 -20.03 -22.47
CA ALA A 43 -22.69 -19.83 -21.07
C ALA A 43 -23.86 -20.23 -20.15
N ALA A 44 -23.57 -20.48 -18.88
CA ALA A 44 -24.55 -20.63 -17.84
C ALA A 44 -24.43 -19.48 -16.83
N SER A 45 -25.57 -19.03 -16.32
CA SER A 45 -25.64 -18.00 -15.28
C SER A 45 -26.09 -18.61 -13.96
N ILE A 46 -25.36 -18.30 -12.89
CA ILE A 46 -25.81 -18.47 -11.51
C ILE A 46 -26.23 -17.10 -11.00
N ARG A 47 -27.44 -17.00 -10.45
CA ARG A 47 -27.92 -15.83 -9.71
C ARG A 47 -28.15 -16.21 -8.26
N ILE A 48 -27.70 -15.36 -7.35
CA ILE A 48 -27.88 -15.51 -5.90
C ILE A 48 -28.34 -14.17 -5.36
N ASP A 49 -29.53 -14.11 -4.77
CA ASP A 49 -30.07 -12.87 -4.21
C ASP A 49 -29.27 -12.41 -2.99
N ARG A 50 -28.86 -13.36 -2.13
CA ARG A 50 -28.01 -13.10 -0.97
C ARG A 50 -27.03 -14.24 -0.75
N LEU A 51 -25.75 -13.91 -0.70
CA LEU A 51 -24.67 -14.79 -0.28
C LEU A 51 -24.07 -14.23 1.01
N GLU A 52 -23.99 -15.04 2.05
CA GLU A 52 -23.27 -14.69 3.27
C GLU A 52 -22.28 -15.81 3.60
N ALA A 53 -21.04 -15.44 3.87
CA ALA A 53 -19.99 -16.36 4.27
C ALA A 53 -19.22 -15.82 5.46
N THR A 54 -18.93 -16.69 6.43
CA THR A 54 -18.23 -16.32 7.66
C THR A 54 -17.14 -17.32 8.01
N SER A 55 -16.13 -16.80 8.72
CA SER A 55 -15.01 -17.58 9.28
C SER A 55 -14.18 -18.30 8.23
N LEU A 56 -14.00 -17.71 7.04
CA LEU A 56 -13.24 -18.35 5.96
C LEU A 56 -11.75 -18.03 6.06
N GLN A 57 -10.92 -19.02 5.76
CA GLN A 57 -9.50 -18.81 5.51
C GLN A 57 -9.19 -19.29 4.10
N LEU A 58 -8.52 -18.45 3.32
CA LEU A 58 -8.11 -18.72 1.95
C LEU A 58 -6.59 -18.61 1.88
N THR A 59 -5.90 -19.67 1.47
CA THR A 59 -4.44 -19.67 1.35
C THR A 59 -4.03 -19.83 -0.11
N SER A 60 -3.06 -19.00 -0.54
CA SER A 60 -2.45 -19.07 -1.87
C SER A 60 -0.94 -18.84 -1.75
N GLY A 61 -0.17 -19.92 -1.84
CA GLY A 61 1.27 -19.88 -1.55
C GLY A 61 1.52 -19.45 -0.10
N GLU A 62 2.30 -18.38 0.08
CA GLU A 62 2.62 -17.82 1.40
C GLU A 62 1.64 -16.72 1.86
N LEU A 63 0.64 -16.40 1.03
CA LEU A 63 -0.40 -15.42 1.35
C LEU A 63 -1.60 -16.12 1.98
N THR A 64 -2.09 -15.53 3.07
CA THR A 64 -3.30 -15.96 3.77
C THR A 64 -4.30 -14.81 3.81
N LEU A 65 -5.52 -15.07 3.37
CA LEU A 65 -6.66 -14.17 3.49
C LEU A 65 -7.66 -14.79 4.46
N GLU A 66 -7.87 -14.14 5.59
CA GLU A 66 -8.92 -14.44 6.56
C GLU A 66 -10.13 -13.54 6.31
N ILE A 67 -11.33 -14.11 6.42
CA ILE A 67 -12.60 -13.44 6.19
C ILE A 67 -13.49 -13.72 7.39
N GLY A 68 -13.65 -12.72 8.26
CA GLY A 68 -14.60 -12.78 9.37
C GLY A 68 -16.03 -12.95 8.87
N ARG A 69 -16.50 -11.99 8.05
CA ARG A 69 -17.80 -12.02 7.37
C ARG A 69 -17.72 -11.30 6.03
N VAL A 70 -18.38 -11.87 5.03
CA VAL A 70 -18.71 -11.20 3.78
C VAL A 70 -20.18 -11.47 3.46
N ALA A 71 -20.92 -10.42 3.09
CA ALA A 71 -22.29 -10.51 2.65
C ALA A 71 -22.42 -9.81 1.29
N VAL A 72 -22.82 -10.54 0.27
CA VAL A 72 -22.98 -10.06 -1.11
C VAL A 72 -24.45 -10.13 -1.49
N ARG A 73 -24.97 -9.08 -2.10
CA ARG A 73 -26.36 -9.00 -2.56
C ARG A 73 -26.40 -9.01 -4.09
N GLY A 74 -27.34 -9.76 -4.65
CA GLY A 74 -27.59 -9.80 -6.10
C GLY A 74 -26.40 -10.30 -6.92
N LEU A 75 -25.71 -11.33 -6.43
CA LEU A 75 -24.55 -11.90 -7.11
C LEU A 75 -24.99 -12.62 -8.40
N VAL A 76 -24.33 -12.29 -9.51
CA VAL A 76 -24.47 -12.96 -10.79
C VAL A 76 -23.11 -13.50 -11.21
N ALA A 77 -22.99 -14.83 -11.32
CA ALA A 77 -21.78 -15.49 -11.79
C ALA A 77 -22.03 -16.09 -13.18
N GLN A 78 -21.13 -15.81 -14.12
CA GLN A 78 -21.12 -16.39 -15.46
C GLN A 78 -20.15 -17.55 -15.52
N ILE A 79 -20.62 -18.69 -16.00
CA ILE A 79 -19.85 -19.92 -16.14
C ILE A 79 -19.80 -20.28 -17.62
N ARG A 80 -18.60 -20.56 -18.12
CA ARG A 80 -18.36 -21.04 -19.49
C ARG A 80 -17.77 -22.43 -19.45
N ASN A 81 -18.03 -23.22 -20.46
CA ASN A 81 -17.42 -24.54 -20.59
C ASN A 81 -16.17 -24.42 -21.46
N GLU A 82 -14.99 -24.59 -20.87
CA GLU A 82 -13.69 -24.51 -21.54
C GLU A 82 -12.99 -25.86 -21.48
N ALA A 83 -12.61 -26.41 -22.63
CA ALA A 83 -12.00 -27.74 -22.75
C ALA A 83 -12.78 -28.88 -22.04
N GLY A 84 -14.11 -28.76 -21.96
CA GLY A 84 -14.99 -29.74 -21.31
C GLY A 84 -15.13 -29.59 -19.79
N ALA A 85 -14.55 -28.54 -19.20
CA ALA A 85 -14.71 -28.22 -17.78
C ALA A 85 -15.44 -26.86 -17.59
N PRO A 86 -16.39 -26.76 -16.64
CA PRO A 86 -16.99 -25.48 -16.29
C PRO A 86 -15.97 -24.58 -15.61
N GLN A 87 -15.79 -23.38 -16.14
CA GLN A 87 -14.94 -22.33 -15.61
C GLN A 87 -15.74 -21.07 -15.35
N LEU A 88 -15.39 -20.38 -14.26
CA LEU A 88 -15.95 -19.08 -13.95
C LEU A 88 -15.35 -18.03 -14.90
N ALA A 89 -16.21 -17.40 -15.69
CA ALA A 89 -15.85 -16.35 -16.63
C ALA A 89 -15.88 -14.97 -15.97
N GLY A 90 -16.90 -14.72 -15.13
CA GLY A 90 -17.02 -13.46 -14.41
C GLY A 90 -18.02 -13.51 -13.27
N VAL A 91 -17.95 -12.53 -12.37
CA VAL A 91 -18.87 -12.33 -11.25
C VAL A 91 -19.20 -10.85 -11.15
N GLU A 92 -20.47 -10.54 -11.02
CA GLU A 92 -20.94 -9.18 -10.74
C GLU A 92 -21.80 -9.17 -9.49
N ALA A 93 -21.69 -8.10 -8.70
CA ALA A 93 -22.60 -7.85 -7.60
C ALA A 93 -22.80 -6.33 -7.40
N PRO A 94 -24.05 -5.85 -7.25
CA PRO A 94 -24.31 -4.45 -6.98
C PRO A 94 -23.70 -3.97 -5.65
N GLU A 95 -23.67 -4.84 -4.63
CA GLU A 95 -23.26 -4.47 -3.28
C GLU A 95 -22.63 -5.65 -2.53
N ALA A 96 -21.58 -5.38 -1.77
CA ALA A 96 -21.10 -6.25 -0.71
C ALA A 96 -20.73 -5.48 0.54
N GLU A 97 -21.00 -6.10 1.68
CA GLU A 97 -20.51 -5.72 3.00
C GLU A 97 -19.47 -6.72 3.45
N PHE A 98 -18.46 -6.26 4.17
CA PHE A 98 -17.46 -7.14 4.76
C PHE A 98 -17.01 -6.65 6.13
N SER A 99 -16.52 -7.58 6.95
CA SER A 99 -15.87 -7.28 8.21
C SER A 99 -14.80 -8.31 8.55
N GLY A 100 -13.68 -7.85 9.08
CA GLY A 100 -12.53 -8.67 9.43
C GLY A 100 -11.92 -9.35 8.20
N LEU A 101 -11.69 -8.60 7.12
CA LEU A 101 -10.89 -9.11 5.99
C LEU A 101 -9.42 -8.86 6.28
N LYS A 102 -8.64 -9.91 6.49
CA LYS A 102 -7.23 -9.79 6.84
C LYS A 102 -6.36 -10.56 5.85
N LEU A 103 -5.59 -9.84 5.05
CA LEU A 103 -4.59 -10.39 4.15
C LEU A 103 -3.20 -10.26 4.78
N HIS A 104 -2.49 -11.37 4.94
CA HIS A 104 -1.13 -11.36 5.49
C HIS A 104 -0.20 -12.33 4.78
N GLY A 105 1.10 -12.05 4.90
CA GLY A 105 2.15 -12.86 4.31
C GLY A 105 3.50 -12.14 4.32
N PRO A 106 4.53 -12.74 3.71
CA PRO A 106 5.82 -12.09 3.56
C PRO A 106 5.71 -10.90 2.59
N LEU A 107 6.32 -9.78 2.94
CA LEU A 107 6.43 -8.62 2.06
C LEU A 107 7.53 -8.89 1.04
N ARG A 108 7.11 -9.33 -0.16
CA ARG A 108 7.97 -9.39 -1.34
C ARG A 108 7.58 -8.27 -2.29
N VAL A 109 8.57 -7.69 -2.96
CA VAL A 109 8.29 -6.78 -4.07
C VAL A 109 7.61 -7.59 -5.16
N PRO A 110 6.42 -7.17 -5.65
CA PRO A 110 5.75 -7.83 -6.76
C PRO A 110 6.66 -7.95 -7.99
N PRO A 111 6.67 -9.10 -8.70
CA PRO A 111 7.47 -9.27 -9.91
C PRO A 111 7.24 -8.17 -10.94
N GLN A 112 6.02 -7.63 -11.04
CA GLN A 112 5.66 -6.54 -11.98
C GLN A 112 6.35 -5.22 -11.62
N LEU A 113 6.48 -4.94 -10.31
CA LEU A 113 7.29 -3.81 -9.85
C LEU A 113 8.77 -4.10 -10.12
N HIS A 114 9.22 -5.34 -9.90
CA HIS A 114 10.60 -5.73 -10.19
C HIS A 114 10.94 -5.65 -11.68
N GLU A 115 10.02 -6.01 -12.57
CA GLU A 115 10.13 -5.89 -14.02
C GLU A 115 10.13 -4.42 -14.45
N ALA A 116 9.17 -3.62 -13.96
CA ALA A 116 9.13 -2.18 -14.17
C ALA A 116 10.43 -1.47 -13.71
N TRP A 117 11.03 -1.96 -12.62
CA TRP A 117 12.32 -1.45 -12.10
C TRP A 117 13.52 -1.87 -12.94
N ASN A 118 13.47 -3.06 -13.54
CA ASN A 118 14.56 -3.59 -14.37
C ASN A 118 14.50 -3.04 -15.81
N THR A 119 13.32 -2.64 -16.28
CA THR A 119 13.14 -1.96 -17.57
C THR A 119 13.35 -0.45 -17.41
N ALA A 120 14.55 -0.03 -16.99
CA ALA A 120 14.91 1.38 -17.09
C ALA A 120 15.08 1.73 -18.59
N PRO A 121 14.33 2.69 -19.16
CA PRO A 121 14.64 3.17 -20.49
C PRO A 121 16.00 3.90 -20.46
N ALA A 122 16.88 3.51 -21.39
CA ALA A 122 18.06 4.31 -21.71
C ALA A 122 17.62 5.75 -22.02
N ALA A 123 18.40 6.72 -21.52
CA ALA A 123 18.04 8.12 -21.37
C ALA A 123 17.82 8.95 -22.66
N GLU A 124 17.42 8.35 -23.79
CA GLU A 124 17.25 9.07 -25.07
C GLU A 124 15.92 8.81 -25.80
N ALA A 125 14.98 8.03 -25.24
CA ALA A 125 13.68 7.75 -25.87
C ALA A 125 12.50 8.62 -25.38
N LEU A 126 12.77 9.79 -24.79
CA LEU A 126 11.78 10.62 -24.08
C LEU A 126 10.82 11.46 -24.96
N ALA A 127 10.77 11.26 -26.28
CA ALA A 127 9.99 12.13 -27.17
C ALA A 127 8.95 11.45 -28.08
N SER A 128 8.83 10.12 -28.09
CA SER A 128 7.89 9.48 -29.02
C SER A 128 7.45 8.10 -28.58
N GLN A 129 6.65 8.03 -27.51
CA GLN A 129 5.58 7.03 -27.31
C GLN A 129 4.81 7.37 -26.03
N ALA A 130 3.88 8.31 -26.16
CA ALA A 130 2.88 8.58 -25.14
C ALA A 130 1.85 7.43 -25.13
N SER A 131 2.14 6.41 -24.35
CA SER A 131 1.13 5.64 -23.60
C SER A 131 1.64 5.42 -22.19
N ALA A 132 1.51 6.47 -21.39
CA ALA A 132 1.55 6.55 -19.94
C ALA A 132 1.60 5.22 -19.16
N ASP A 133 2.81 4.77 -18.81
CA ASP A 133 3.04 3.96 -17.61
C ASP A 133 2.89 4.87 -16.37
N GLU A 134 1.64 5.19 -16.06
CA GLU A 134 1.26 6.34 -15.25
C GLU A 134 1.23 6.01 -13.75
N THR A 135 2.36 5.60 -13.18
CA THR A 135 2.48 5.54 -11.71
C THR A 135 2.15 6.92 -11.15
N SER A 136 1.10 7.02 -10.35
CA SER A 136 0.60 8.27 -9.82
C SER A 136 0.22 8.11 -8.35
N LEU A 137 0.69 9.02 -7.51
CA LEU A 137 0.34 9.11 -6.10
C LEU A 137 -0.24 10.50 -5.79
N ALA A 138 -1.17 10.97 -6.63
CA ALA A 138 -1.75 12.32 -6.54
C ALA A 138 -2.26 12.71 -5.14
N PRO A 139 -2.87 11.81 -4.33
CA PRO A 139 -3.25 12.13 -2.95
C PRO A 139 -2.12 12.64 -2.06
N LEU A 140 -0.86 12.26 -2.33
CA LEU A 140 0.29 12.77 -1.59
C LEU A 140 0.64 14.22 -1.95
N GLY A 141 0.29 14.66 -3.17
CA GLY A 141 0.65 15.98 -3.69
C GLY A 141 -0.05 17.14 -2.98
N THR A 142 -1.12 16.86 -2.24
CA THR A 142 -1.83 17.85 -1.44
C THR A 142 -2.03 17.41 0.01
N ALA A 143 -1.23 16.46 0.49
CA ALA A 143 -1.33 15.95 1.87
C ALA A 143 -0.95 17.02 2.90
N HIS A 144 -1.57 16.96 4.09
CA HIS A 144 -1.24 17.85 5.21
C HIS A 144 -1.20 17.09 6.52
N GLY A 145 -0.31 17.49 7.43
CA GLY A 145 -0.26 16.92 8.76
C GLY A 145 1.11 17.01 9.39
N THR A 146 1.45 16.07 10.25
CA THR A 146 2.72 16.08 10.98
C THR A 146 3.15 14.66 11.29
N ILE A 147 4.44 14.39 11.11
CA ILE A 147 5.10 13.16 11.53
C ILE A 147 6.05 13.53 12.68
N ARG A 148 6.05 12.72 13.74
CA ARG A 148 6.90 12.86 14.92
C ARG A 148 7.70 11.59 15.17
N GLY A 149 9.00 11.72 15.29
CA GLY A 149 9.90 10.63 15.68
C GLY A 149 10.51 10.93 17.03
N GLN A 150 10.39 10.02 17.99
CA GLN A 150 11.04 10.12 19.28
C GLN A 150 12.12 9.04 19.40
N ILE A 151 13.35 9.46 19.62
CA ILE A 151 14.51 8.59 19.80
C ILE A 151 14.79 8.56 21.29
N THR A 152 14.71 7.37 21.91
CA THR A 152 15.03 7.20 23.33
C THR A 152 16.34 6.44 23.49
N ASP A 153 17.36 7.08 24.05
CA ASP A 153 18.68 6.46 24.25
C ASP A 153 19.31 6.70 25.62
N ALA A 154 19.04 5.78 26.56
CA ALA A 154 19.67 5.75 27.88
C ALA A 154 21.19 5.48 27.86
N HIS A 155 21.75 4.89 26.79
CA HIS A 155 23.19 4.61 26.68
C HIS A 155 23.98 5.78 26.11
N LEU A 156 23.34 6.62 25.27
CA LEU A 156 23.95 7.83 24.70
C LEU A 156 23.53 9.13 25.40
N LEU A 157 22.72 9.05 26.47
CA LEU A 157 22.18 10.20 27.20
C LEU A 157 21.47 11.21 26.28
N PHE A 158 20.90 10.71 25.18
CA PHE A 158 20.33 11.52 24.13
C PHE A 158 18.90 11.06 23.88
N ASP A 159 17.96 11.91 24.28
CA ASP A 159 16.58 11.83 23.84
C ASP A 159 16.35 12.93 22.82
N ALA A 160 15.77 12.57 21.67
CA ALA A 160 15.40 13.55 20.66
C ALA A 160 13.94 13.39 20.21
N ASP A 161 13.24 14.51 20.11
CA ASP A 161 11.95 14.64 19.46
C ASP A 161 12.14 15.35 18.13
N VAL A 162 11.77 14.66 17.05
CA VAL A 162 11.86 15.12 15.67
C VAL A 162 10.44 15.38 15.18
N THR A 163 10.10 16.64 14.92
CA THR A 163 8.79 17.00 14.34
C THR A 163 8.96 17.47 12.90
N VAL A 164 8.27 16.80 11.98
CA VAL A 164 8.29 17.07 10.54
C VAL A 164 6.89 17.44 10.07
N PRO A 165 6.59 18.74 9.86
CA PRO A 165 5.31 19.17 9.31
C PRO A 165 5.23 18.88 7.80
N VAL A 166 4.05 18.47 7.35
CA VAL A 166 3.70 18.29 5.94
C VAL A 166 2.63 19.31 5.58
N ARG A 167 2.88 20.12 4.55
CA ARG A 167 1.94 21.14 4.08
C ARG A 167 1.82 21.11 2.57
N GLY A 168 0.63 20.77 2.06
CA GLY A 168 0.34 20.76 0.62
C GLY A 168 1.24 19.79 -0.12
N GLY A 169 1.45 18.59 0.44
CA GLY A 169 2.33 17.57 -0.11
C GLY A 169 3.82 17.88 0.01
N GLN A 170 4.22 18.94 0.71
CA GLN A 170 5.61 19.34 0.85
C GLN A 170 6.11 19.22 2.29
N ILE A 171 7.34 18.73 2.45
CA ILE A 171 8.16 18.91 3.64
C ILE A 171 9.15 20.05 3.38
N ASP A 172 9.11 21.09 4.20
CA ASP A 172 10.16 22.11 4.27
C ASP A 172 11.05 21.82 5.47
N PHE A 173 12.32 21.48 5.24
CA PHE A 173 13.24 21.12 6.32
C PHE A 173 13.64 22.32 7.18
N ASN A 174 13.31 23.56 6.79
CA ASN A 174 13.46 24.72 7.67
C ASN A 174 12.42 24.72 8.80
N ASP A 175 11.28 24.05 8.60
CA ASP A 175 10.21 23.93 9.58
C ASP A 175 10.29 22.63 10.40
N ALA A 176 11.21 21.73 10.04
CA ALA A 176 11.46 20.51 10.78
C ALA A 176 12.27 20.83 12.05
N THR A 177 11.76 20.43 13.21
CA THR A 177 12.43 20.65 14.49
C THR A 177 13.05 19.35 15.00
N VAL A 178 14.20 19.48 15.66
CA VAL A 178 14.87 18.39 16.39
C VAL A 178 15.19 18.92 17.78
N GLU A 179 14.30 18.64 18.73
CA GLU A 179 14.48 18.98 20.13
C GLU A 179 15.25 17.86 20.82
N HIS A 180 16.30 18.17 21.56
CA HIS A 180 17.05 17.18 22.34
C HIS A 180 17.73 17.84 23.53
N ILE A 181 18.14 17.04 24.51
CA ILE A 181 18.98 17.52 25.62
C ILE A 181 20.43 17.59 25.14
N GLY A 182 20.83 18.73 24.54
CA GLY A 182 22.15 18.93 23.96
C GLY A 182 22.23 20.12 22.97
N PRO A 183 23.35 20.33 22.26
CA PRO A 183 23.52 21.47 21.37
C PRO A 183 22.76 21.31 20.04
N ASP A 184 22.01 22.34 19.61
CA ASP A 184 21.11 22.40 18.44
C ASP A 184 21.42 21.40 17.30
N SER A 185 20.51 20.44 17.09
CA SER A 185 20.52 19.53 15.94
C SER A 185 19.49 19.98 14.91
N ARG A 186 19.76 19.78 13.62
CA ARG A 186 18.86 20.24 12.54
C ARG A 186 18.83 19.26 11.38
N MET A 187 17.66 19.08 10.76
CA MET A 187 17.52 18.20 9.58
C MET A 187 17.64 18.96 8.27
N GLY A 188 17.95 18.24 7.20
CA GLY A 188 17.91 18.80 5.85
C GLY A 188 18.08 17.76 4.76
N VAL A 189 18.07 18.22 3.52
CA VAL A 189 18.30 17.39 2.35
C VAL A 189 19.43 17.96 1.49
N SER A 190 20.46 17.15 1.24
CA SER A 190 21.59 17.49 0.39
C SER A 190 21.63 16.57 -0.83
N ARG A 191 22.54 16.84 -1.77
CA ARG A 191 22.74 15.96 -2.95
C ARG A 191 23.14 14.53 -2.59
N LEU A 192 23.67 14.31 -1.39
CA LEU A 192 24.05 12.98 -0.89
C LEU A 192 22.88 12.26 -0.20
N GLY A 193 21.90 12.98 0.33
CA GLY A 193 20.87 12.35 1.13
C GLY A 193 20.12 13.28 2.09
N ILE A 194 19.18 12.69 2.81
CA ILE A 194 18.52 13.29 3.96
C ILE A 194 19.47 13.13 5.16
N TYR A 195 19.73 14.23 5.86
CA TYR A 195 20.73 14.29 6.92
C TYR A 195 20.21 14.96 8.19
N VAL A 196 20.93 14.70 9.28
CA VAL A 196 20.86 15.45 10.55
C VAL A 196 22.24 16.06 10.79
N ASP A 197 22.27 17.38 10.96
CA ASP A 197 23.45 18.10 11.44
C ASP A 197 23.40 18.08 12.97
N ALA A 198 24.44 17.52 13.57
CA ALA A 198 24.68 17.52 15.01
C ALA A 198 26.01 18.24 15.33
N PRO A 199 26.29 18.59 16.59
CA PRO A 199 27.48 19.35 16.98
C PRO A 199 28.81 18.66 16.64
N ASN A 200 28.81 17.33 16.58
CA ASN A 200 29.95 16.49 16.23
C ASN A 200 30.07 16.20 14.72
N GLY A 201 29.14 16.68 13.90
CA GLY A 201 29.17 16.51 12.44
C GLY A 201 27.80 16.16 11.84
N ARG A 202 27.83 15.87 10.54
CA ARG A 202 26.64 15.51 9.76
C ARG A 202 26.51 13.99 9.66
N SER A 203 25.34 13.47 9.99
CA SER A 203 24.96 12.07 9.78
C SER A 203 23.84 11.95 8.75
N TYR A 204 23.93 10.98 7.85
CA TYR A 204 22.91 10.72 6.84
C TYR A 204 21.93 9.65 7.31
N VAL A 205 20.64 9.98 7.29
CA VAL A 205 19.55 9.03 7.59
C VAL A 205 19.26 8.18 6.35
N TYR A 206 19.20 8.84 5.19
CA TYR A 206 18.92 8.19 3.92
C TYR A 206 19.91 8.71 2.87
N GLN A 207 20.65 7.82 2.21
CA GLN A 207 21.57 8.15 1.13
C GLN A 207 20.93 7.92 -0.23
N PHE A 208 21.09 8.89 -1.14
CA PHE A 208 20.60 8.81 -2.51
C PHE A 208 21.61 8.08 -3.41
N ALA A 209 21.15 7.25 -4.37
CA ALA A 209 22.05 6.66 -5.36
C ALA A 209 22.71 7.73 -6.26
N SER A 210 21.92 8.67 -6.75
CA SER A 210 22.39 9.78 -7.59
C SER A 210 21.38 10.93 -7.64
N ALA A 211 21.90 12.16 -7.65
CA ALA A 211 21.14 13.39 -7.89
C ALA A 211 21.19 13.78 -9.38
N PRO A 212 20.16 14.44 -9.94
CA PRO A 212 18.97 14.97 -9.27
C PRO A 212 17.89 13.92 -8.96
N LEU A 213 17.03 14.22 -7.99
CA LEU A 213 15.84 13.44 -7.62
C LEU A 213 14.59 14.29 -7.87
N ALA A 214 13.54 13.70 -8.42
CA ALA A 214 12.27 14.42 -8.62
C ALA A 214 11.68 14.79 -7.26
N GLY A 215 11.02 15.95 -7.18
CA GLY A 215 10.45 16.47 -5.94
C GLY A 215 11.46 17.01 -4.92
N VAL A 216 12.77 16.97 -5.16
CA VAL A 216 13.77 17.41 -4.17
C VAL A 216 14.39 18.74 -4.54
N THR A 217 14.23 19.74 -3.66
CA THR A 217 15.02 20.98 -3.69
C THR A 217 16.12 20.86 -2.64
N PHE A 218 17.37 20.74 -3.07
CA PHE A 218 18.50 20.57 -2.16
C PHE A 218 18.82 21.83 -1.36
N GLU A 219 19.48 21.64 -0.21
CA GLU A 219 19.99 22.71 0.65
C GLU A 219 20.79 23.76 -0.14
N ARG A 220 20.66 25.02 0.26
CA ARG A 220 21.49 26.12 -0.20
C ARG A 220 22.31 26.64 0.97
N ARG A 221 23.63 26.69 0.79
CA ARG A 221 24.56 27.27 1.76
C ARG A 221 24.81 28.73 1.39
N GLY A 222 24.89 29.60 2.39
CA GLY A 222 25.28 31.00 2.19
C GLY A 222 26.68 31.11 1.57
N ALA A 223 26.99 32.28 1.00
CA ALA A 223 28.25 32.54 0.30
C ALA A 223 29.50 32.11 1.10
N LEU A 224 30.53 31.69 0.35
CA LEU A 224 31.76 30.93 0.63
C LEU A 224 32.44 30.91 2.02
N LEU A 225 31.98 31.65 3.03
CA LEU A 225 32.58 31.73 4.37
C LEU A 225 31.56 31.69 5.53
N SER A 226 30.24 31.64 5.28
CA SER A 226 29.26 31.50 6.36
C SER A 226 29.06 30.03 6.75
N ARG A 227 29.25 29.70 8.04
CA ARG A 227 28.88 28.40 8.63
C ARG A 227 27.35 28.15 8.70
N TRP A 228 26.55 29.04 8.12
CA TRP A 228 25.10 29.08 8.29
C TRP A 228 24.41 28.59 7.00
N VAL A 229 23.64 27.51 7.13
CA VAL A 229 22.74 27.01 6.08
C VAL A 229 21.53 27.95 6.02
N SER A 230 21.33 28.64 4.89
CA SER A 230 20.23 29.59 4.70
C SER A 230 18.92 28.89 4.34
N GLU A 231 19.00 27.76 3.62
CA GLU A 231 17.85 26.92 3.29
C GLU A 231 18.23 25.44 3.41
N ARG A 232 17.46 24.67 4.17
CA ARG A 232 17.73 23.23 4.44
C ARG A 232 17.16 22.27 3.40
N GLY A 233 16.52 22.84 2.38
CA GLY A 233 15.91 22.11 1.28
C GLY A 233 14.45 21.73 1.53
N LYS A 234 13.82 21.16 0.50
CA LYS A 234 12.39 20.82 0.46
C LYS A 234 12.20 19.48 -0.27
N LEU A 235 11.13 18.77 0.09
CA LEU A 235 10.73 17.51 -0.53
C LEU A 235 9.24 17.53 -0.86
N GLN A 236 8.89 17.33 -2.13
CA GLN A 236 7.53 17.11 -2.63
C GLN A 236 7.22 15.61 -2.55
N LEU A 237 6.28 15.23 -1.69
CA LEU A 237 6.01 13.84 -1.33
C LEU A 237 5.60 12.98 -2.52
N GLN A 238 4.69 13.50 -3.36
CA GLN A 238 4.22 12.76 -4.54
C GLN A 238 5.37 12.47 -5.51
N GLU A 239 6.03 13.52 -6.02
CA GLU A 239 7.10 13.38 -7.00
C GLU A 239 8.25 12.52 -6.47
N PHE A 240 8.61 12.72 -5.20
CA PHE A 240 9.65 11.94 -4.55
C PHE A 240 9.26 10.46 -4.45
N ALA A 241 8.08 10.14 -3.92
CA ALA A 241 7.61 8.76 -3.75
C ALA A 241 7.46 8.03 -5.09
N GLU A 242 6.86 8.68 -6.09
CA GLU A 242 6.76 8.13 -7.43
C GLU A 242 8.15 7.90 -8.06
N SER A 243 9.12 8.80 -7.82
CA SER A 243 10.49 8.60 -8.32
C SER A 243 11.19 7.42 -7.65
N MET A 244 10.98 7.24 -6.33
CA MET A 244 11.49 6.09 -5.60
C MET A 244 10.88 4.78 -6.07
N LEU A 245 9.56 4.79 -6.35
CA LEU A 245 8.86 3.65 -6.94
C LEU A 245 9.28 3.36 -8.37
N ARG A 246 9.81 4.31 -9.14
CA ARG A 246 10.34 4.05 -10.49
C ARG A 246 11.78 3.54 -10.48
N ARG A 247 12.61 4.03 -9.56
CA ARG A 247 14.04 3.68 -9.48
C ARG A 247 14.30 2.25 -8.97
N GLY A 248 13.33 1.67 -8.26
CA GLY A 248 13.47 0.34 -7.67
C GLY A 248 14.59 0.24 -6.65
N ARG A 249 14.97 -0.99 -6.28
CA ARG A 249 16.18 -1.24 -5.48
C ARG A 249 17.41 -1.13 -6.39
N GLY A 250 18.05 0.04 -6.43
CA GLY A 250 19.33 0.21 -7.12
C GLY A 250 20.39 -0.77 -6.58
N GLN A 251 21.29 -1.23 -7.45
CA GLN A 251 22.50 -1.93 -7.01
C GLN A 251 23.48 -0.91 -6.43
N GLY A 252 23.63 -0.86 -5.10
CA GLY A 252 24.62 0.00 -4.42
C GLY A 252 24.15 0.56 -3.08
N HIS A 253 24.98 1.43 -2.47
CA HIS A 253 24.88 2.04 -1.14
C HIS A 253 23.65 3.00 -0.94
N GLU A 254 22.59 2.84 -1.73
CA GLU A 254 21.37 3.63 -1.64
C GLU A 254 20.48 3.13 -0.49
N GLY A 255 19.87 4.07 0.23
CA GLY A 255 18.91 3.78 1.29
C GLY A 255 19.37 4.15 2.68
N LEU A 256 18.79 3.48 3.68
CA LEU A 256 19.09 3.70 5.08
C LEU A 256 20.52 3.26 5.41
N THR A 257 21.31 4.17 5.98
CA THR A 257 22.66 3.89 6.47
C THR A 257 22.63 2.89 7.63
N GLU A 258 23.73 2.21 7.91
CA GLU A 258 23.82 1.28 9.05
C GLU A 258 23.50 1.99 10.38
N GLN A 259 24.06 3.18 10.58
CA GLN A 259 23.76 4.03 11.73
C GLN A 259 22.27 4.39 11.80
N ALA A 260 21.65 4.75 10.67
CA ALA A 260 20.22 5.04 10.62
C ALA A 260 19.36 3.82 10.96
N ARG A 261 19.73 2.61 10.51
CA ARG A 261 19.01 1.37 10.84
C ARG A 261 19.04 1.08 12.35
N GLN A 262 20.21 1.28 12.98
CA GLN A 262 20.35 1.13 14.43
C GLN A 262 19.50 2.16 15.19
N LEU A 263 19.48 3.42 14.75
CA LEU A 263 18.64 4.47 15.33
C LEU A 263 17.15 4.16 15.16
N LEU A 264 16.72 3.73 13.98
CA LEU A 264 15.32 3.39 13.71
C LEU A 264 14.82 2.23 14.57
N GLY A 265 15.69 1.28 14.92
CA GLY A 265 15.37 0.21 15.89
C GLY A 265 14.98 0.71 17.28
N ARG A 266 15.16 2.00 17.56
CA ARG A 266 14.96 2.66 18.85
C ARG A 266 14.16 3.96 18.73
N THR A 267 13.64 4.23 17.55
CA THR A 267 12.85 5.42 17.25
C THR A 267 11.38 5.02 17.26
N SER A 268 10.59 5.56 18.18
CA SER A 268 9.14 5.50 18.07
C SER A 268 8.69 6.56 17.07
N LEU A 269 7.66 6.24 16.29
CA LEU A 269 7.08 7.10 15.27
C LEU A 269 5.60 7.29 15.57
N SER A 270 5.12 8.52 15.47
CA SER A 270 3.69 8.84 15.47
C SER A 270 3.43 9.87 14.40
N GLY A 271 2.23 9.93 13.86
CA GLY A 271 1.89 10.96 12.90
C GLY A 271 0.48 10.87 12.40
N ASP A 272 0.00 11.99 11.90
CA ASP A 272 -1.31 12.12 11.29
C ASP A 272 -1.13 12.85 9.97
N LEU A 273 -1.65 12.28 8.88
CA LEU A 273 -1.65 12.88 7.56
C LEU A 273 -3.05 12.81 6.95
N GLN A 274 -3.63 13.97 6.67
CA GLN A 274 -4.80 14.09 5.80
C GLN A 274 -4.35 13.98 4.35
N LEU A 275 -4.76 12.91 3.66
CA LEU A 275 -4.49 12.77 2.22
C LEU A 275 -5.36 13.72 1.39
N GLY A 276 -4.84 14.05 0.21
CA GLY A 276 -5.55 14.69 -0.88
C GLY A 276 -6.60 13.79 -1.54
N ASP A 277 -7.52 14.41 -2.26
CA ASP A 277 -8.30 13.70 -3.27
C ASP A 277 -7.48 13.55 -4.55
N GLY A 278 -7.79 12.52 -5.33
CA GLY A 278 -7.15 12.30 -6.62
C GLY A 278 -6.86 10.85 -6.93
N ARG A 279 -6.39 10.62 -8.16
CA ARG A 279 -6.11 9.29 -8.66
C ARG A 279 -4.82 8.75 -8.06
N PHE A 280 -4.84 7.49 -7.64
CA PHE A 280 -3.65 6.71 -7.35
C PHE A 280 -3.58 5.53 -8.32
N VAL A 281 -2.39 5.29 -8.85
CA VAL A 281 -2.11 4.23 -9.82
C VAL A 281 -0.75 3.64 -9.49
N LEU A 282 -0.74 2.35 -9.26
CA LEU A 282 0.43 1.49 -9.07
C LEU A 282 0.32 0.31 -10.05
N PRO A 283 1.41 -0.40 -10.34
CA PRO A 283 1.34 -1.63 -11.12
C PRO A 283 0.34 -2.61 -10.50
N GLY A 284 -0.71 -2.94 -11.27
CA GLY A 284 -1.77 -3.86 -10.84
C GLY A 284 -2.82 -3.27 -9.88
N LEU A 285 -2.76 -1.98 -9.51
CA LEU A 285 -3.73 -1.35 -8.61
C LEU A 285 -4.03 0.10 -9.03
N ARG A 286 -5.30 0.47 -9.11
CA ARG A 286 -5.71 1.85 -9.35
C ARG A 286 -6.99 2.21 -8.60
N GLY A 287 -7.20 3.49 -8.40
CA GLY A 287 -8.46 4.05 -7.91
C GLY A 287 -8.36 5.56 -7.75
N GLN A 288 -9.41 6.17 -7.21
CA GLN A 288 -9.47 7.60 -6.92
C GLN A 288 -9.89 7.81 -5.47
N LEU A 289 -9.05 8.46 -4.67
CA LEU A 289 -9.43 8.91 -3.33
C LEU A 289 -10.36 10.12 -3.44
N GLU A 290 -11.40 10.13 -2.61
CA GLU A 290 -12.34 11.23 -2.49
C GLU A 290 -12.79 11.45 -1.04
N GLY A 291 -13.37 12.61 -0.76
CA GLY A 291 -13.97 12.91 0.55
C GLY A 291 -13.00 13.50 1.56
N ARG A 292 -11.87 14.07 1.11
CA ARG A 292 -10.97 14.84 1.97
C ARG A 292 -11.71 15.91 2.77
N ASP A 293 -12.60 16.68 2.12
CA ASP A 293 -13.33 17.77 2.77
C ASP A 293 -14.33 17.27 3.83
N ASP A 294 -14.74 16.01 3.73
CA ASP A 294 -15.54 15.29 4.73
C ASP A 294 -14.69 14.64 5.85
N GLY A 295 -13.37 14.88 5.84
CA GLY A 295 -12.42 14.30 6.80
C GLY A 295 -12.05 12.85 6.54
N ARG A 296 -12.34 12.31 5.35
CA ARG A 296 -11.96 10.94 4.95
C ARG A 296 -10.50 10.86 4.54
N ASN A 297 -9.96 9.65 4.46
CA ASN A 297 -8.59 9.36 4.03
C ASN A 297 -7.51 9.99 4.93
N ARG A 298 -7.80 10.13 6.23
CA ARG A 298 -6.79 10.45 7.24
C ARG A 298 -5.99 9.21 7.58
N ILE A 299 -4.68 9.33 7.46
CA ILE A 299 -3.69 8.33 7.83
C ILE A 299 -3.19 8.61 9.24
N GLY A 300 -3.40 7.68 10.16
CA GLY A 300 -2.64 7.56 11.39
C GLY A 300 -1.40 6.71 11.16
N LEU A 301 -0.25 7.15 11.64
CA LEU A 301 1.02 6.43 11.58
C LEU A 301 1.50 6.17 13.00
N HIS A 302 1.89 4.93 13.29
CA HIS A 302 2.38 4.56 14.61
C HIS A 302 3.45 3.48 14.55
N SER A 303 4.47 3.61 15.40
CA SER A 303 5.47 2.59 15.69
C SER A 303 6.10 2.86 17.05
N GLU A 304 6.26 1.82 17.88
CA GLU A 304 7.10 1.93 19.09
C GLU A 304 8.61 1.88 18.74
N ALA A 305 8.96 1.21 17.64
CA ALA A 305 10.32 1.08 17.14
C ALA A 305 10.27 0.85 15.63
N VAL A 306 10.60 1.86 14.82
CA VAL A 306 10.49 1.81 13.35
C VAL A 306 11.26 0.65 12.75
N GLY A 307 12.41 0.29 13.33
CA GLY A 307 13.22 -0.85 12.88
C GLY A 307 12.57 -2.21 13.12
N ARG A 308 11.51 -2.29 13.94
CA ARG A 308 10.71 -3.51 14.17
C ARG A 308 9.42 -3.53 13.36
N GLY A 309 8.97 -2.38 12.86
CA GLY A 309 7.77 -2.30 12.06
C GLY A 309 7.11 -0.94 12.12
N VAL A 310 6.10 -0.75 11.28
CA VAL A 310 5.28 0.45 11.20
C VAL A 310 3.83 0.04 10.97
N THR A 311 2.93 0.66 11.72
CA THR A 311 1.48 0.52 11.54
C THR A 311 0.93 1.81 10.94
N THR A 312 0.07 1.64 9.96
CA THR A 312 -0.67 2.71 9.30
C THR A 312 -2.16 2.41 9.39
N GLU A 313 -2.97 3.38 9.76
CA GLU A 313 -4.42 3.23 9.95
C GLU A 313 -5.17 4.31 9.18
N ILE A 314 -6.31 3.95 8.61
CA ILE A 314 -7.26 4.86 7.95
C ILE A 314 -8.65 4.49 8.46
N ASP A 315 -9.21 5.32 9.34
CA ASP A 315 -10.53 5.09 9.96
C ASP A 315 -11.70 5.23 8.99
N SER A 316 -11.52 5.96 7.89
CA SER A 316 -12.53 6.17 6.87
C SER A 316 -11.86 6.34 5.51
N LEU A 317 -11.55 5.22 4.85
CA LEU A 317 -11.07 5.17 3.49
C LEU A 317 -12.27 5.30 2.54
N SER A 318 -12.15 6.14 1.51
CA SER A 318 -13.15 6.27 0.45
C SER A 318 -12.46 6.31 -0.90
N VAL A 319 -12.72 5.28 -1.71
CA VAL A 319 -12.10 5.08 -3.02
C VAL A 319 -13.18 4.87 -4.06
N ARG A 320 -13.05 5.53 -5.21
CA ARG A 320 -13.84 5.28 -6.42
C ARG A 320 -13.04 4.57 -7.48
N ASP A 321 -13.77 3.86 -8.35
CA ASP A 321 -13.24 3.16 -9.52
C ASP A 321 -12.02 2.29 -9.17
N ALA A 322 -12.09 1.63 -8.01
CA ALA A 322 -11.00 0.80 -7.53
C ALA A 322 -10.89 -0.41 -8.43
N ALA A 323 -9.69 -0.69 -8.92
CA ALA A 323 -9.43 -1.85 -9.74
C ALA A 323 -8.07 -2.45 -9.40
N THR A 324 -8.05 -3.78 -9.30
CA THR A 324 -6.83 -4.56 -9.15
C THR A 324 -6.75 -5.63 -10.23
N ALA A 325 -5.54 -5.91 -10.68
CA ALA A 325 -5.25 -6.94 -11.67
C ALA A 325 -4.16 -7.86 -11.13
N ALA A 326 -4.43 -9.16 -11.11
CA ALA A 326 -3.46 -10.17 -10.70
C ALA A 326 -3.52 -11.36 -11.66
N LYS A 327 -2.40 -11.64 -12.34
CA LYS A 327 -2.26 -12.71 -13.34
C LYS A 327 -3.38 -12.63 -14.39
N ASN A 328 -4.38 -13.51 -14.28
CA ASN A 328 -5.50 -13.66 -15.22
C ASN A 328 -6.83 -13.19 -14.61
N ALA A 329 -6.79 -12.41 -13.54
CA ALA A 329 -7.97 -11.94 -12.84
C ALA A 329 -7.98 -10.42 -12.72
N HIS A 330 -9.12 -9.81 -13.00
CA HIS A 330 -9.39 -8.39 -12.81
C HIS A 330 -10.55 -8.25 -11.84
N LEU A 331 -10.32 -7.54 -10.73
CA LEU A 331 -11.36 -7.18 -9.78
C LEU A 331 -11.55 -5.66 -9.84
N ARG A 332 -12.80 -5.22 -9.86
CA ARG A 332 -13.19 -3.81 -9.90
C ARG A 332 -14.37 -3.54 -8.97
N CYS A 333 -14.44 -2.33 -8.44
CA CYS A 333 -15.64 -1.78 -7.83
C CYS A 333 -15.77 -0.30 -8.15
N ASP A 334 -17.01 0.18 -8.23
CA ASP A 334 -17.31 1.58 -8.52
C ASP A 334 -17.02 2.45 -7.29
N THR A 335 -17.31 1.93 -6.09
CA THR A 335 -17.00 2.58 -4.82
C THR A 335 -16.56 1.55 -3.78
N LEU A 336 -15.59 1.91 -2.95
CA LEU A 336 -15.13 1.18 -1.78
C LEU A 336 -15.02 2.14 -0.60
N GLN A 337 -15.70 1.81 0.49
CA GLN A 337 -15.54 2.48 1.77
C GLN A 337 -15.10 1.46 2.81
N ALA A 338 -14.05 1.77 3.57
CA ALA A 338 -13.49 0.81 4.51
C ALA A 338 -12.77 1.49 5.68
N LYS A 339 -12.63 0.75 6.78
CA LYS A 339 -11.57 0.97 7.76
C LYS A 339 -10.38 0.12 7.37
N LEU A 340 -9.20 0.71 7.23
CA LEU A 340 -7.99 0.03 6.78
C LEU A 340 -6.91 0.14 7.84
N ARG A 341 -6.26 -0.96 8.18
CA ARG A 341 -5.01 -1.01 8.94
C ARG A 341 -3.98 -1.79 8.12
N LEU A 342 -2.80 -1.22 7.94
CA LEU A 342 -1.65 -1.88 7.34
C LEU A 342 -0.53 -1.93 8.37
N GLN A 343 -0.05 -3.12 8.68
CA GLN A 343 1.11 -3.33 9.54
C GLN A 343 2.23 -3.92 8.70
N LEU A 344 3.41 -3.32 8.79
CA LEU A 344 4.66 -3.88 8.31
C LEU A 344 5.47 -4.28 9.53
N VAL A 345 5.88 -5.54 9.61
CA VAL A 345 6.64 -6.08 10.74
C VAL A 345 7.97 -6.62 10.21
N SER A 346 9.06 -6.26 10.86
CA SER A 346 10.38 -6.81 10.58
C SER A 346 10.62 -8.02 11.47
N GLU A 347 10.81 -9.19 10.88
CA GLU A 347 11.12 -10.45 11.56
C GLU A 347 12.42 -11.01 10.99
N ASP A 348 13.44 -11.19 11.84
CA ASP A 348 14.77 -11.69 11.49
C ASP A 348 15.40 -10.99 10.26
N ALA A 349 15.35 -11.66 9.09
CA ALA A 349 15.92 -11.25 7.81
C ALA A 349 14.86 -10.82 6.78
N GLY A 350 13.59 -10.77 7.15
CA GLY A 350 12.46 -10.50 6.26
C GLY A 350 11.48 -9.47 6.81
N MET A 351 10.59 -9.00 5.94
CA MET A 351 9.44 -8.21 6.35
C MET A 351 8.17 -9.02 6.11
N ARG A 352 7.19 -8.88 6.99
CA ARG A 352 5.83 -9.36 6.82
C ARG A 352 4.89 -8.18 6.74
N PHE A 353 3.77 -8.37 6.05
CA PHE A 353 2.69 -7.42 6.05
C PHE A 353 1.41 -8.06 6.57
N VAL A 354 0.58 -7.21 7.18
CA VAL A 354 -0.81 -7.52 7.54
C VAL A 354 -1.65 -6.34 7.07
N LEU A 355 -2.50 -6.58 6.07
CA LEU A 355 -3.51 -5.65 5.60
C LEU A 355 -4.86 -6.11 6.16
N ASP A 356 -5.46 -5.29 7.00
CA ASP A 356 -6.73 -5.55 7.66
C ASP A 356 -7.75 -4.51 7.20
N LEU A 357 -8.85 -4.98 6.62
CA LEU A 357 -10.05 -4.19 6.38
C LEU A 357 -11.08 -4.58 7.45
N GLU A 358 -11.09 -3.83 8.55
CA GLU A 358 -11.87 -4.18 9.75
C GLU A 358 -13.38 -4.25 9.42
N SER A 359 -13.85 -3.31 8.61
CA SER A 359 -15.23 -3.25 8.11
C SER A 359 -15.31 -2.38 6.88
N GLY A 360 -16.25 -2.66 5.99
CA GLY A 360 -16.50 -1.81 4.84
C GLY A 360 -17.60 -2.28 3.92
N THR A 361 -17.83 -1.48 2.89
CA THR A 361 -18.82 -1.70 1.84
C THR A 361 -18.19 -1.45 0.48
N ALA A 362 -18.53 -2.29 -0.49
CA ALA A 362 -18.16 -2.10 -1.89
C ALA A 362 -19.43 -2.14 -2.76
N ALA A 363 -19.48 -1.27 -3.77
CA ALA A 363 -20.58 -1.24 -4.73
C ALA A 363 -20.07 -1.44 -6.17
N GLY A 364 -20.92 -2.01 -7.02
CA GLY A 364 -20.61 -2.27 -8.43
C GLY A 364 -19.41 -3.20 -8.59
N LEU A 365 -19.36 -4.27 -7.79
CA LEU A 365 -18.30 -5.27 -7.83
C LEU A 365 -18.35 -6.03 -9.16
N ARG A 366 -17.20 -6.13 -9.82
CA ARG A 366 -17.03 -6.88 -11.06
C ARG A 366 -15.72 -7.65 -10.99
N PHE A 367 -15.79 -8.94 -11.28
CA PHE A 367 -14.65 -9.82 -11.41
C PHE A 367 -14.69 -10.42 -12.81
N ASP A 368 -13.58 -10.30 -13.53
CA ASP A 368 -13.40 -10.88 -14.85
C ASP A 368 -12.16 -11.77 -14.85
N ARG A 369 -12.29 -12.96 -15.41
CA ARG A 369 -11.15 -13.83 -15.69
C ARG A 369 -10.70 -13.62 -17.14
N SER A 370 -9.47 -13.13 -17.32
CA SER A 370 -8.83 -13.06 -18.63
C SER A 370 -8.50 -14.46 -19.12
N ALA A 371 -8.78 -14.74 -20.39
CA ALA A 371 -8.40 -16.01 -21.02
C ALA A 371 -6.88 -16.22 -20.86
N PRO A 372 -6.41 -17.45 -20.59
CA PRO A 372 -4.98 -17.73 -20.58
C PRO A 372 -4.41 -17.35 -21.95
N ALA A 373 -3.37 -16.50 -21.97
CA ALA A 373 -2.64 -16.20 -23.20
C ALA A 373 -2.20 -17.53 -23.83
N ALA A 374 -2.61 -17.78 -25.07
CA ALA A 374 -2.18 -18.95 -25.82
C ALA A 374 -0.63 -18.91 -25.90
N GLN A 375 0.02 -19.94 -25.33
CA GLN A 375 1.47 -20.14 -25.46
C GLN A 375 1.83 -20.66 -26.84
#